data_AF-A0A1V4ZDU0-F1
#
_entry.id   AF-A0A1V4ZDU0-F1
#
_cell.length_a   1.000
_cell.length_b   1.000
_cell.length_c   1.000
_cell.angle_alpha   90.00
_cell.angle_beta   90.00
_cell.angle_gamma   90.00
#
_symmetry.space_group_name_H-M   'P 1'
#
loop_
_entity.id
_entity.type
_entity.pdbx_description
1 polymer ?
#
loop_
_entity_poly.entity_id
_entity_poly.type
_entity_poly.pdbx_seq_one_letter_code
_entity_poly.pdbx_strand_id
1 'polypeptide(L)'
;MDPFYSVPRKKSSVFHPLTVSALIILCWCIPLAAAVLAGKGHGAGIWNIFEIIALAATVLASVMYGWRTLDTNGAVLIGILPFLLVMTVIRFGTGNLPVTSHHLVNTVVYIAVLCIIGGLEGYFASRPDWKFRGIAIILAGAWIGVFLSGID
;
A
#
# COMPACT_ATOMS: atom_id res chain seq x y z
N MET A 1 11.92 -36.83 9.84
CA MET A 1 11.29 -36.70 8.51
C MET A 1 10.74 -35.28 8.44
N ASP A 2 11.59 -34.33 8.04
CA ASP A 2 11.16 -32.95 7.81
C ASP A 2 10.95 -32.76 6.31
N PRO A 3 9.72 -32.59 5.81
CA PRO A 3 9.50 -32.31 4.41
C PRO A 3 9.65 -30.79 4.21
N PHE A 4 10.87 -30.28 4.36
CA PHE A 4 11.23 -28.99 3.78
C PHE A 4 11.32 -29.18 2.25
N TYR A 5 10.16 -29.29 1.61
CA TYR A 5 10.04 -29.01 0.19
C TYR A 5 10.43 -27.56 0.00
N SER A 6 11.70 -27.31 -0.31
CA SER A 6 12.18 -26.04 -0.82
C SER A 6 11.51 -25.83 -2.18
N VAL A 7 10.33 -25.22 -2.17
CA VAL A 7 9.70 -24.71 -3.39
C VAL A 7 10.76 -23.84 -4.08
N PRO A 8 11.14 -24.14 -5.34
CA PRO A 8 12.17 -23.38 -6.02
C PRO A 8 11.73 -21.92 -6.08
N ARG A 9 12.43 -21.04 -5.36
CA ARG A 9 12.22 -19.60 -5.44
C ARG A 9 12.60 -19.15 -6.85
N LYS A 10 11.60 -19.02 -7.72
CA LYS A 10 11.78 -18.45 -9.06
C LYS A 10 12.42 -17.09 -8.87
N LYS A 11 13.60 -16.88 -9.45
CA LYS A 11 14.28 -15.57 -9.47
C LYS A 11 13.34 -14.59 -10.17
N SER A 12 12.58 -13.83 -9.40
CA SER A 12 11.58 -12.91 -9.92
C SER A 12 12.31 -11.69 -10.47
N SER A 13 11.92 -11.30 -11.68
CA SER A 13 12.36 -10.05 -12.26
C SER A 13 11.67 -8.91 -11.50
N VAL A 14 12.45 -7.99 -10.94
CA VAL A 14 11.95 -6.82 -10.17
C VAL A 14 11.03 -5.92 -11.01
N PHE A 15 11.05 -6.07 -12.33
CA PHE A 15 10.18 -5.34 -13.25
C PHE A 15 8.68 -5.54 -12.97
N HIS A 16 8.22 -6.76 -12.66
CA HIS A 16 6.79 -6.99 -12.40
C HIS A 16 6.24 -6.25 -11.16
N PRO A 17 6.86 -6.35 -9.98
CA PRO A 17 6.36 -5.62 -8.81
C PRO A 17 6.48 -4.10 -8.99
N LEU A 18 7.48 -3.62 -9.74
CA LEU A 18 7.58 -2.20 -10.12
C LEU A 18 6.42 -1.77 -11.02
N THR A 19 6.04 -2.56 -12.03
CA THR A 19 4.91 -2.23 -12.90
C THR A 19 3.59 -2.21 -12.12
N VAL A 20 3.37 -3.20 -11.23
CA VAL A 20 2.16 -3.23 -10.38
C VAL A 20 2.13 -2.00 -9.47
N SER A 21 3.26 -1.67 -8.83
CA SER A 21 3.37 -0.48 -7.98
C SER A 21 3.09 0.81 -8.77
N ALA A 22 3.64 0.93 -9.97
CA ALA A 22 3.40 2.09 -10.85
C ALA A 22 1.93 2.22 -11.24
N LEU A 23 1.23 1.11 -11.52
CA LEU A 23 -0.21 1.12 -11.81
C LEU A 23 -1.04 1.59 -10.61
N ILE A 24 -0.69 1.16 -9.39
CA ILE A 24 -1.36 1.62 -8.17
C ILE A 24 -1.12 3.13 -7.97
N ILE A 25 0.12 3.60 -8.19
CA ILE A 25 0.45 5.03 -8.10
C ILE A 25 -0.36 5.84 -9.12
N LEU A 26 -0.45 5.38 -10.38
CA LEU A 26 -1.27 6.01 -11.40
C LEU A 26 -2.75 6.06 -10.99
N CYS A 27 -3.26 4.98 -10.37
CA CYS A 27 -4.63 4.93 -9.86
C CYS A 27 -4.89 5.98 -8.79
N TRP A 28 -3.91 6.27 -7.92
CA TRP A 28 -3.96 7.35 -6.94
C TRP A 28 -3.82 8.76 -7.56
N CYS A 29 -3.03 8.91 -8.62
CA CYS A 29 -2.82 10.21 -9.26
C CYS A 29 -4.05 10.72 -10.03
N ILE A 30 -4.88 9.83 -10.58
CA ILE A 30 -6.07 10.20 -11.36
C ILE A 30 -7.09 11.03 -10.55
N PRO A 31 -7.58 10.57 -9.37
CA PRO A 31 -8.51 11.36 -8.57
C PRO A 31 -7.86 12.65 -8.05
N LEU A 32 -6.57 12.60 -7.70
CA LEU A 32 -5.83 13.77 -7.23
C LEU A 32 -5.74 14.86 -8.31
N ALA A 33 -5.32 14.51 -9.53
CA ALA A 33 -5.19 15.46 -10.63
C ALA A 33 -6.55 16.06 -11.00
N ALA A 34 -7.60 15.24 -10.98
CA ALA A 34 -8.94 15.72 -11.26
C ALA A 34 -9.50 16.63 -10.16
N ALA A 35 -9.20 16.35 -8.88
CA ALA A 35 -9.56 17.24 -7.76
C ALA A 35 -8.89 18.61 -7.89
N VAL A 36 -7.60 18.65 -8.26
CA VAL A 36 -6.85 19.89 -8.52
C VAL A 36 -7.43 20.66 -9.72
N LEU A 37 -7.72 19.98 -10.83
CA LEU A 37 -8.23 20.61 -12.05
C LEU A 37 -9.69 21.09 -11.92
N ALA A 38 -10.51 20.39 -11.14
CA ALA A 38 -11.93 20.72 -10.99
C ALA A 38 -12.19 21.93 -10.08
N GLY A 39 -11.18 22.43 -9.35
CA GLY A 39 -11.30 23.57 -8.43
C GLY A 39 -12.31 23.35 -7.27
N LYS A 40 -12.88 22.14 -7.16
CA LYS A 40 -13.82 21.75 -6.11
C LYS A 40 -13.02 21.14 -4.98
N GLY A 41 -12.98 21.84 -3.84
CA GLY A 41 -12.52 21.25 -2.58
C GLY A 41 -13.26 19.94 -2.29
N HIS A 42 -12.54 18.99 -1.68
CA HIS A 42 -12.96 17.64 -1.29
C HIS A 42 -14.46 17.54 -0.96
N GLY A 43 -15.27 17.30 -2.00
CA GLY A 43 -16.72 17.17 -1.90
C GLY A 43 -17.10 15.73 -2.18
N ALA A 44 -17.88 15.13 -1.27
CA ALA A 44 -18.39 13.77 -1.37
C ALA A 44 -19.06 13.53 -2.73
N GLY A 45 -18.35 12.85 -3.63
CA GLY A 45 -18.76 12.59 -5.01
C GLY A 45 -18.03 11.39 -5.59
N ILE A 46 -18.16 11.16 -6.90
CA ILE A 46 -17.55 10.03 -7.64
C ILE A 46 -16.04 9.90 -7.39
N TRP A 47 -15.36 10.99 -7.03
CA TRP A 47 -13.95 11.03 -6.66
C TRP A 47 -13.61 10.17 -5.43
N ASN A 48 -14.52 10.06 -4.45
CA ASN A 48 -14.34 9.19 -3.29
C ASN A 48 -14.35 7.70 -3.68
N ILE A 49 -15.08 7.31 -4.74
CA ILE A 49 -15.11 5.91 -5.19
C ILE A 49 -13.74 5.52 -5.74
N PHE A 50 -13.08 6.40 -6.49
CA PHE A 50 -11.72 6.15 -6.99
C PHE A 50 -10.70 6.07 -5.86
N GLU A 51 -10.82 6.89 -4.82
CA GLU A 51 -9.97 6.80 -3.63
C GLU A 51 -10.18 5.49 -2.86
N ILE A 52 -11.42 5.06 -2.68
CA ILE A 52 -11.74 3.76 -2.04
C ILE A 52 -11.18 2.61 -2.88
N ILE A 53 -11.31 2.67 -4.21
CA ILE A 53 -10.74 1.67 -5.13
C ILE A 53 -9.22 1.67 -5.03
N ALA A 54 -8.56 2.84 -5.00
CA ALA A 54 -7.12 2.96 -4.90
C ALA A 54 -6.59 2.43 -3.55
N LEU A 55 -7.30 2.72 -2.45
CA LEU A 55 -7.02 2.18 -1.12
C LEU A 55 -7.14 0.65 -1.10
N ALA A 56 -8.26 0.12 -1.58
CA ALA A 56 -8.47 -1.31 -1.69
C ALA A 56 -7.39 -1.96 -2.57
N ALA A 57 -7.09 -1.36 -3.73
CA ALA A 57 -6.05 -1.85 -4.64
C ALA A 57 -4.66 -1.90 -4.00
N THR A 58 -4.32 -0.93 -3.14
CA THR A 58 -3.01 -0.89 -2.46
C THR A 58 -2.82 -2.13 -1.57
N VAL A 59 -3.82 -2.42 -0.74
CA VAL A 59 -3.81 -3.56 0.19
C VAL A 59 -3.97 -4.89 -0.55
N LEU A 60 -4.97 -4.99 -1.44
CA LEU A 60 -5.27 -6.22 -2.17
C LEU A 60 -4.15 -6.60 -3.14
N ALA A 61 -3.50 -5.65 -3.80
CA ALA A 61 -2.44 -5.97 -4.76
C ALA A 61 -1.23 -6.61 -4.08
N SER A 62 -0.82 -6.13 -2.90
CA SER A 62 0.27 -6.71 -2.11
C SER A 62 -0.04 -8.16 -1.73
N VAL A 63 -1.23 -8.39 -1.18
CA VAL A 63 -1.69 -9.72 -0.76
C VAL A 63 -1.87 -10.68 -1.94
N MET A 64 -2.55 -10.25 -3.00
CA MET A 64 -2.81 -11.08 -4.18
C MET A 64 -1.52 -11.41 -4.94
N TYR A 65 -0.59 -10.45 -5.05
CA TYR A 65 0.70 -10.67 -5.69
C TYR A 65 1.52 -11.67 -4.89
N GLY A 66 1.64 -11.49 -3.57
CA GLY A 66 2.34 -12.42 -2.69
C GLY A 66 1.77 -13.84 -2.80
N TRP A 67 0.44 -13.97 -2.71
CA TRP A 67 -0.22 -15.27 -2.80
C TRP A 67 0.06 -15.97 -4.13
N ARG A 68 -0.05 -15.27 -5.27
CA ARG A 68 0.10 -15.89 -6.59
C ARG A 68 1.54 -16.19 -6.99
N THR A 69 2.46 -15.28 -6.66
CA THR A 69 3.83 -15.35 -7.17
C THR A 69 4.80 -16.02 -6.21
N LEU A 70 4.44 -16.07 -4.91
CA LEU A 70 5.33 -16.49 -3.81
C LEU A 70 6.64 -15.67 -3.78
N ASP A 71 6.66 -14.50 -4.43
CA ASP A 71 7.77 -13.57 -4.41
C ASP A 71 7.62 -12.60 -3.24
N THR A 72 8.37 -12.90 -2.17
CA THR A 72 8.38 -12.10 -0.95
C THR A 72 8.84 -10.67 -1.18
N ASN A 73 9.89 -10.46 -1.97
CA ASN A 73 10.45 -9.13 -2.16
C ASN A 73 9.50 -8.26 -2.99
N GLY A 74 8.93 -8.83 -4.05
CA GLY A 74 7.95 -8.14 -4.88
C GLY A 74 6.68 -7.79 -4.13
N ALA A 75 6.16 -8.71 -3.30
CA ALA A 75 4.96 -8.44 -2.49
C ALA A 75 5.20 -7.33 -1.46
N VAL A 76 6.31 -7.39 -0.73
CA VAL A 76 6.69 -6.34 0.23
C VAL A 76 6.82 -4.98 -0.47
N LEU A 77 7.42 -4.95 -1.66
CA LEU A 77 7.63 -3.73 -2.42
C LEU A 77 6.30 -3.11 -2.90
N ILE A 78 5.35 -3.94 -3.36
CA ILE A 78 4.01 -3.50 -3.75
C ILE A 78 3.23 -2.94 -2.55
N GLY A 79 3.44 -3.47 -1.34
CA GLY A 79 2.78 -2.96 -0.13
C GLY A 79 3.36 -1.64 0.39
N ILE A 80 4.66 -1.40 0.20
CA ILE A 80 5.34 -0.20 0.72
C ILE A 80 5.35 0.94 -0.29
N LEU A 81 5.82 0.66 -1.51
CA LEU A 81 6.26 1.68 -2.46
C LEU A 81 5.12 2.60 -2.93
N PRO A 82 3.94 2.09 -3.34
CA PRO A 82 2.86 2.93 -3.80
C PRO A 82 2.39 3.90 -2.73
N PHE A 83 2.18 3.39 -1.51
CA PHE A 83 1.66 4.19 -0.41
C PHE A 83 2.66 5.28 0.01
N LEU A 84 3.93 4.94 0.13
CA LEU A 84 4.98 5.88 0.51
C LEU A 84 5.12 7.01 -0.52
N LEU A 85 5.14 6.69 -1.81
CA LEU A 85 5.25 7.70 -2.87
C LEU A 85 4.00 8.57 -2.96
N VAL A 86 2.80 7.99 -2.90
CA VAL A 86 1.55 8.74 -2.97
C VAL A 86 1.43 9.70 -1.79
N MET A 87 1.64 9.23 -0.56
CA MET A 87 1.50 10.07 0.64
C MET A 87 2.53 11.20 0.70
N THR A 88 3.75 10.95 0.22
CA THR A 88 4.77 12.01 0.16
C THR A 88 4.46 13.03 -0.93
N VAL A 89 4.19 12.58 -2.16
CA VAL A 89 3.91 13.46 -3.32
C VAL A 89 2.68 14.33 -3.09
N ILE A 90 1.59 13.77 -2.55
CA ILE A 90 0.37 14.54 -2.25
C ILE A 90 0.66 15.67 -1.26
N ARG A 91 1.41 15.39 -0.18
CA ARG A 91 1.71 16.41 0.84
C ARG A 91 2.62 17.52 0.33
N PHE A 92 3.62 17.18 -0.50
CA PHE A 92 4.44 18.19 -1.17
C PHE A 92 3.64 19.00 -2.19
N GLY A 93 2.80 18.36 -3.00
CA GLY A 93 2.02 19.01 -4.06
C GLY A 93 0.88 19.91 -3.54
N THR A 94 0.29 19.57 -2.40
CA THR A 94 -0.78 20.35 -1.76
C THR A 94 -0.27 21.47 -0.86
N GLY A 95 1.05 21.55 -0.61
CA GLY A 95 1.64 22.47 0.35
C GLY A 95 1.24 22.18 1.81
N ASN A 96 0.58 21.06 2.07
CA ASN A 96 0.11 20.64 3.40
C ASN A 96 1.25 19.96 4.19
N LEU A 97 2.36 20.70 4.30
CA LEU A 97 3.54 20.27 5.02
C LEU A 97 3.33 20.50 6.53
N PRO A 98 3.83 19.60 7.39
CA PRO A 98 3.72 19.77 8.82
C PRO A 98 4.39 21.08 9.27
N VAL A 99 3.60 21.99 9.86
CA VAL A 99 4.06 23.33 10.26
C VAL A 99 4.96 23.27 11.50
N THR A 100 4.83 22.23 12.33
CA THR A 100 5.65 22.02 13.53
C THR A 100 6.38 20.69 13.50
N SER A 101 7.52 20.62 14.21
CA SER A 101 8.31 19.41 14.36
C SER A 101 7.51 18.24 14.95
N HIS A 102 6.56 18.53 15.86
CA HIS A 102 5.68 17.51 16.44
C HIS A 102 4.74 16.89 15.39
N HIS A 103 4.09 17.71 14.56
CA HIS A 103 3.24 17.21 13.47
C HIS A 103 4.05 16.45 12.41
N LEU A 104 5.30 16.86 12.16
CA LEU A 104 6.19 16.16 11.25
C LEU A 104 6.50 14.75 11.75
N VAL A 105 6.91 14.62 13.02
CA VAL A 105 7.20 13.32 13.63
C VAL A 105 5.97 12.42 13.59
N ASN A 106 4.80 12.90 14.01
CA ASN A 106 3.57 12.10 13.96
C ASN A 106 3.22 11.65 12.53
N THR A 107 3.39 12.53 11.54
CA THR A 107 3.11 12.18 10.13
C THR A 107 4.07 11.11 9.63
N VAL A 108 5.37 11.24 9.92
CA VAL A 108 6.38 10.25 9.52
C VAL A 108 6.13 8.91 10.20
N VAL A 109 5.83 8.91 11.51
CA VAL A 109 5.50 7.69 12.25
C VAL A 109 4.26 7.02 11.68
N TYR A 110 3.21 7.79 11.39
CA TYR A 110 1.98 7.28 10.77
C TYR A 110 2.24 6.61 9.42
N ILE A 111 2.97 7.27 8.52
CA ILE A 111 3.34 6.71 7.21
C ILE A 111 4.21 5.47 7.39
N ALA A 112 5.18 5.50 8.31
CA ALA A 112 6.07 4.38 8.57
C ALA A 112 5.32 3.14 9.08
N VAL A 113 4.37 3.31 9.99
CA VAL A 113 3.53 2.21 10.49
C VAL A 113 2.72 1.56 9.37
N LEU A 114 2.07 2.36 8.51
CA LEU A 114 1.32 1.84 7.36
C LEU A 114 2.23 1.13 6.35
N CYS A 115 3.43 1.64 6.11
CA CYS A 115 4.41 0.96 5.26
C CYS A 115 4.85 -0.38 5.87
N ILE A 116 5.11 -0.43 7.18
CA ILE A 116 5.49 -1.65 7.87
C ILE A 116 4.37 -2.70 7.78
N ILE A 117 3.12 -2.31 8.02
CA ILE A 117 1.97 -3.20 7.91
C ILE A 117 1.80 -3.70 6.46
N GLY A 118 1.87 -2.80 5.47
CA GLY A 118 1.75 -3.14 4.05
C GLY A 118 2.92 -4.01 3.54
N GLY A 119 4.11 -3.85 4.08
CA GLY A 119 5.23 -4.75 3.83
C GLY A 119 5.00 -6.14 4.43
N LEU A 120 4.55 -6.18 5.70
CA LEU A 120 4.30 -7.42 6.42
C LEU A 120 3.15 -8.24 5.82
N GLU A 121 2.05 -7.61 5.39
CA GLU A 121 0.96 -8.33 4.73
C GLU A 121 1.44 -9.03 3.44
N GLY A 122 2.24 -8.33 2.62
CA GLY A 122 2.81 -8.89 1.39
C GLY A 122 3.80 -10.01 1.68
N TYR A 123 4.64 -9.82 2.71
CA TYR A 123 5.56 -10.85 3.19
C TYR A 123 4.83 -12.12 3.60
N PHE A 124 3.81 -12.02 4.45
CA PHE A 124 3.05 -13.18 4.93
C PHE A 124 2.20 -13.80 3.82
N ALA A 125 1.65 -13.00 2.90
CA ALA A 125 0.92 -13.49 1.75
C ALA A 125 1.79 -14.31 0.78
N SER A 126 3.09 -13.98 0.70
CA SER A 126 4.06 -14.73 -0.13
C SER A 126 4.45 -16.10 0.43
N ARG A 127 4.05 -16.42 1.66
CA ARG A 127 4.38 -17.71 2.27
C ARG A 127 3.46 -18.82 1.75
N PRO A 128 4.02 -20.02 1.49
CA PRO A 128 3.25 -21.12 0.91
C PRO A 128 2.19 -21.68 1.87
N ASP A 129 2.40 -21.59 3.20
CA ASP A 129 1.45 -22.12 4.17
C ASP A 129 0.20 -21.27 4.29
N TRP A 130 -0.95 -21.93 4.28
CA TRP A 130 -2.27 -21.31 4.41
C TRP A 130 -2.45 -20.52 5.71
N LYS A 131 -1.74 -20.89 6.78
CA LYS A 131 -1.75 -20.18 8.07
C LYS A 131 -1.27 -18.74 7.93
N PHE A 132 -0.24 -18.50 7.11
CA PHE A 132 0.29 -17.16 6.87
C PHE A 132 -0.64 -16.30 6.01
N ARG A 133 -1.53 -16.91 5.21
CA ARG A 133 -2.57 -16.17 4.47
C ARG A 133 -3.61 -15.56 5.40
N GLY A 134 -3.99 -16.29 6.46
CA GLY A 134 -4.88 -15.75 7.49
C GLY A 134 -4.25 -14.54 8.20
N ILE A 135 -2.95 -14.61 8.50
CA ILE A 135 -2.18 -13.50 9.08
C ILE A 135 -2.18 -12.30 8.12
N ALA A 136 -1.94 -12.51 6.82
CA ALA A 136 -1.96 -11.45 5.83
C ALA A 136 -3.32 -10.72 5.74
N ILE A 137 -4.44 -11.44 5.84
CA ILE A 137 -5.78 -10.84 5.87
C ILE A 137 -6.00 -10.00 7.13
N ILE A 138 -5.51 -10.46 8.29
CA ILE A 138 -5.59 -9.70 9.54
C ILE A 138 -4.76 -8.42 9.44
N LEU A 139 -3.54 -8.49 8.87
CA LEU A 139 -2.70 -7.32 8.63
C LEU A 139 -3.34 -6.34 7.65
N ALA A 140 -3.99 -6.82 6.59
CA ALA A 140 -4.75 -5.98 5.66
C ALA A 140 -5.88 -5.23 6.38
N GLY A 141 -6.61 -5.90 7.28
CA GLY A 141 -7.62 -5.24 8.13
C GLY A 141 -7.01 -4.21 9.08
N ALA A 142 -5.87 -4.53 9.70
CA ALA A 142 -5.14 -3.61 10.57
C ALA A 142 -4.63 -2.38 9.79
N TRP A 143 -4.17 -2.56 8.56
CA TRP A 143 -3.75 -1.48 7.68
C TRP A 143 -4.88 -0.49 7.45
N ILE A 144 -6.06 -1.00 7.09
CA ILE A 144 -7.26 -0.16 6.89
C ILE A 144 -7.64 0.55 8.19
N GLY A 145 -7.62 -0.14 9.33
CA GLY A 145 -7.93 0.47 10.63
C GLY A 145 -6.98 1.62 11.00
N VAL A 146 -5.68 1.42 10.81
CA VAL A 146 -4.68 2.49 11.01
C VAL A 146 -4.90 3.61 10.00
N PHE A 147 -5.17 3.29 8.73
CA PHE A 147 -5.42 4.31 7.71
C PHE A 147 -6.62 5.21 8.05
N LEU A 148 -7.71 4.62 8.55
CA LEU A 148 -8.90 5.35 8.95
C LEU A 148 -8.65 6.21 10.20
N SER A 149 -7.76 5.81 11.11
CA SER A 149 -7.40 6.62 12.28
C SER A 149 -6.70 7.95 11.95
N GLY A 150 -6.16 8.08 10.73
CA GLY A 150 -5.55 9.33 10.26
C GLY A 150 -6.51 10.29 9.56
N ILE A 151 -7.81 9.97 9.47
CA ILE A 151 -8.84 10.78 8.77
C ILE A 151 -9.65 11.67 9.76
N ASP A 152 -9.28 11.71 11.03
CA ASP A 152 -9.93 12.55 12.05
C ASP A 152 -9.66 14.06 11.88
#